data_AF-A0A8H7XU45-F1
#
_entry.id   AF-A0A8H7XU45-F1
#
_cell.length_a   1.000
_cell.length_b   1.000
_cell.length_c   1.000
_cell.angle_alpha   90.00
_cell.angle_beta   90.00
_cell.angle_gamma   90.00
#
_symmetry.space_group_name_H-M   'P 1'
#
loop_
_entity.id
_entity.type
_entity.pdbx_description
1 polymer ?
#
loop_
_entity_poly.entity_id
_entity_poly.type
_entity_poly.pdbx_seq_one_letter_code
_entity_poly.pdbx_strand_id
1 'polypeptide(L)'
;MIVVTPDIESDAASTHTLVTPPKYQETPHHLPRIIYSSLLISTLAFVFAIVNYVTYYHYYDVPAGIVAPILAYVSTVPHHCAVILLNWLERHQSESIFPFAPASLRGILYSLVPISLWAASTTVSAINLHRDSASWSSCTYKPIQNANGTYSVFVDCDNIITYHPTIAHDYWCSFTSTLTSALELLLALIITSICFMHYRRRQKAVLPNNEPSSSPSSTPSESKVVSA
;
A
#
# COMPACT_ATOMS: atom_id res chain seq x y z
N MET A 1 -66.56 -39.41 -1.44
CA MET A 1 -66.63 -38.68 -2.72
C MET A 1 -66.87 -37.22 -2.40
N ILE A 2 -65.81 -36.43 -2.42
CA ILE A 2 -65.86 -34.98 -2.48
C ILE A 2 -64.95 -34.65 -3.65
N VAL A 3 -65.59 -34.22 -4.73
CA VAL A 3 -64.94 -33.72 -5.94
C VAL A 3 -64.72 -32.23 -5.67
N VAL A 4 -63.46 -31.81 -5.63
CA VAL A 4 -63.08 -30.40 -5.77
C VAL A 4 -62.11 -30.38 -6.95
N THR A 5 -62.65 -30.01 -8.10
CA THR A 5 -61.88 -29.61 -9.29
C THR A 5 -61.54 -28.13 -9.22
N PRO A 6 -60.51 -27.70 -9.98
CA PRO A 6 -59.61 -26.62 -9.64
C PRO A 6 -60.09 -25.28 -10.17
N ASP A 7 -59.73 -24.20 -9.48
CA ASP A 7 -59.65 -22.88 -10.10
C ASP A 7 -58.22 -22.36 -10.03
N ILE A 8 -57.76 -22.00 -11.22
CA ILE A 8 -56.49 -21.41 -11.60
C ILE A 8 -56.65 -19.90 -11.46
N GLU A 9 -55.73 -19.25 -10.76
CA GLU A 9 -55.30 -17.86 -10.97
C GLU A 9 -53.98 -17.71 -10.17
N SER A 10 -52.82 -17.91 -10.81
CA SER A 10 -52.05 -16.85 -11.49
C SER A 10 -51.79 -15.65 -10.57
N ASP A 11 -50.62 -15.63 -9.92
CA ASP A 11 -49.56 -14.66 -10.22
C ASP A 11 -48.57 -14.49 -9.07
N ALA A 12 -47.30 -14.38 -9.47
CA ALA A 12 -46.21 -13.83 -8.68
C ALA A 12 -45.80 -14.60 -7.42
N ALA A 13 -45.32 -15.84 -7.61
CA ALA A 13 -44.14 -16.25 -6.86
C ALA A 13 -43.02 -15.24 -7.18
N SER A 14 -42.90 -14.23 -6.32
CA SER A 14 -41.91 -13.15 -6.39
C SER A 14 -40.50 -13.75 -6.44
N THR A 15 -40.01 -13.93 -7.65
CA THR A 15 -38.62 -14.16 -8.04
C THR A 15 -37.74 -12.92 -7.81
N HIS A 16 -38.21 -11.93 -7.03
CA HIS A 16 -37.48 -10.73 -6.64
C HIS A 16 -36.94 -10.82 -5.21
N THR A 17 -36.20 -11.88 -4.90
CA THR A 17 -35.14 -11.81 -3.88
C THR A 17 -33.84 -12.40 -4.39
N LEU A 18 -33.56 -12.25 -5.70
CA LEU A 18 -32.18 -11.96 -6.09
C LEU A 18 -31.88 -10.57 -5.53
N VAL A 19 -31.51 -10.52 -4.25
CA VAL A 19 -30.73 -9.42 -3.70
C VAL A 19 -29.48 -9.40 -4.56
N THR A 20 -29.50 -8.60 -5.62
CA THR A 20 -28.31 -8.30 -6.40
C THR A 20 -27.30 -7.86 -5.36
N PRO A 21 -26.20 -8.61 -5.16
CA PRO A 21 -25.18 -8.18 -4.21
C PRO A 21 -24.84 -6.75 -4.61
N PRO A 22 -24.89 -5.79 -3.68
CA PRO A 22 -24.69 -4.40 -4.01
C PRO A 22 -23.39 -4.33 -4.81
N LYS A 23 -23.44 -3.71 -5.99
CA LYS A 23 -22.32 -3.55 -6.95
C LYS A 23 -21.04 -2.94 -6.34
N TYR A 24 -21.11 -2.53 -5.07
CA TYR A 24 -20.08 -1.99 -4.20
C TYR A 24 -19.39 -3.06 -3.31
N GLN A 25 -19.75 -4.33 -3.45
CA GLN A 25 -19.21 -5.43 -2.67
C GLN A 25 -18.01 -6.10 -3.36
N GLU A 26 -17.98 -6.09 -4.70
CA GLU A 26 -16.89 -6.66 -5.50
C GLU A 26 -15.56 -5.93 -5.23
N THR A 27 -14.50 -6.68 -4.96
CA THR A 27 -13.16 -6.09 -4.90
C THR A 27 -12.75 -5.56 -6.29
N PRO A 28 -12.13 -4.37 -6.37
CA PRO A 28 -11.75 -3.81 -7.66
C PRO A 28 -10.77 -4.76 -8.38
N HIS A 29 -11.11 -5.19 -9.60
CA HIS A 29 -10.37 -6.22 -10.35
C HIS A 29 -8.87 -5.95 -10.56
N HIS A 30 -8.45 -4.68 -10.47
CA HIS A 30 -7.05 -4.28 -10.59
C HIS A 30 -6.25 -4.43 -9.29
N LEU A 31 -6.91 -4.49 -8.13
CA LEU A 31 -6.28 -4.53 -6.81
C LEU A 31 -5.38 -5.76 -6.64
N PRO A 32 -5.79 -7.01 -7.00
CA PRO A 32 -4.90 -8.17 -6.89
C PRO A 32 -3.64 -8.03 -7.74
N ARG A 33 -3.75 -7.46 -8.95
CA ARG A 33 -2.60 -7.25 -9.85
C ARG A 33 -1.59 -6.30 -9.22
N ILE A 34 -2.07 -5.20 -8.64
CA ILE A 34 -1.20 -4.22 -7.96
C ILE A 34 -0.51 -4.87 -6.75
N ILE A 35 -1.22 -5.71 -5.99
CA ILE A 35 -0.66 -6.41 -4.83
C ILE A 35 0.40 -7.43 -5.24
N TYR A 36 0.20 -8.17 -6.33
CA TYR A 36 1.24 -9.06 -6.86
C TYR A 36 2.50 -8.28 -7.28
N SER A 37 2.32 -7.13 -7.94
CA SER A 37 3.44 -6.25 -8.27
C SER A 37 4.15 -5.72 -7.02
N SER A 38 3.39 -5.30 -5.99
CA SER A 38 3.92 -4.85 -4.70
C SER A 38 4.69 -5.97 -3.98
N LEU A 39 4.17 -7.20 -4.00
CA LEU A 39 4.87 -8.35 -3.41
C LEU A 39 6.19 -8.63 -4.13
N LEU A 40 6.21 -8.54 -5.46
CA LEU A 40 7.43 -8.70 -6.24
C LEU A 40 8.45 -7.59 -5.92
N ILE A 41 8.02 -6.33 -5.92
CA ILE A 41 8.90 -5.17 -5.69
C ILE A 41 9.42 -5.15 -4.26
N SER A 42 8.57 -5.38 -3.26
CA SER A 42 9.01 -5.52 -1.86
C SER A 42 10.00 -6.67 -1.66
N THR A 43 9.83 -7.80 -2.36
CA THR A 43 10.80 -8.91 -2.32
C THR A 43 12.13 -8.51 -2.96
N LEU A 44 12.10 -7.82 -4.11
CA LEU A 44 13.31 -7.28 -4.74
C LEU A 44 14.02 -6.28 -3.82
N ALA A 45 13.29 -5.36 -3.18
CA ALA A 45 13.85 -4.41 -2.23
C ALA A 45 14.54 -5.12 -1.06
N PHE A 46 13.92 -6.18 -0.52
CA PHE A 46 14.50 -7.01 0.53
C PHE A 46 15.78 -7.71 0.08
N VAL A 47 15.78 -8.32 -1.12
CA VAL A 47 16.96 -8.98 -1.69
C VAL A 47 18.09 -7.96 -1.89
N PHE A 48 17.81 -6.79 -2.46
CA PHE A 48 18.82 -5.75 -2.65
C PHE A 48 19.36 -5.21 -1.33
N ALA A 49 18.51 -5.07 -0.31
CA ALA A 49 18.96 -4.66 1.03
C ALA A 49 19.93 -5.69 1.64
N ILE A 50 19.65 -6.99 1.49
CA ILE A 50 20.56 -8.07 1.95
C ILE A 50 21.86 -8.06 1.15
N VAL A 51 21.79 -7.98 -0.17
CA VAL A 51 22.99 -7.94 -1.03
C VAL A 51 23.86 -6.75 -0.65
N ASN A 52 23.26 -5.57 -0.48
CA ASN A 52 23.97 -4.38 -0.03
C ASN A 52 24.63 -4.60 1.36
N TYR A 53 23.92 -5.20 2.31
CA TYR A 53 24.51 -5.50 3.62
C TYR A 53 25.69 -6.49 3.57
N VAL A 54 25.58 -7.57 2.80
CA VAL A 54 26.63 -8.59 2.68
C VAL A 54 27.87 -8.02 1.97
N THR A 55 27.67 -7.23 0.92
CA THR A 55 28.78 -6.63 0.17
C THR A 55 29.54 -5.58 1.00
N TYR A 56 28.86 -4.86 1.90
CA TYR A 56 29.44 -3.75 2.67
C TYR A 56 29.76 -4.09 4.14
N TYR A 57 29.76 -5.38 4.50
CA TYR A 57 29.99 -5.87 5.88
C TYR A 57 31.33 -5.41 6.50
N HIS A 58 32.24 -4.82 5.72
CA HIS A 58 33.52 -4.30 6.18
C HIS A 58 33.47 -2.92 6.87
N TYR A 59 32.35 -2.19 6.85
CA TYR A 59 32.22 -0.92 7.58
C TYR A 59 31.43 -1.10 8.88
N TYR A 60 31.98 -0.64 10.00
CA TYR A 60 31.47 -0.84 11.37
C TYR A 60 30.13 -0.12 11.69
N ASP A 61 29.47 0.54 10.73
CA ASP A 61 28.28 1.40 10.94
C ASP A 61 26.99 0.96 10.20
N VAL A 62 26.96 -0.25 9.63
CA VAL A 62 25.87 -0.70 8.72
C VAL A 62 24.56 -1.27 9.37
N PRO A 63 24.33 -1.37 10.70
CA PRO A 63 23.05 -1.93 11.19
C PRO A 63 21.80 -1.12 10.81
N ALA A 64 21.89 0.22 10.79
CA ALA A 64 20.70 1.06 10.56
C ALA A 64 20.17 0.99 9.12
N GLY A 65 21.06 0.71 8.15
CA GLY A 65 20.75 0.67 6.72
C GLY A 65 19.76 -0.42 6.31
N ILE A 66 19.91 -1.61 6.91
CA ILE A 66 19.18 -2.81 6.53
C ILE A 66 17.92 -3.05 7.37
N VAL A 67 17.87 -2.55 8.60
CA VAL A 67 16.75 -2.83 9.53
C VAL A 67 15.43 -2.28 8.99
N ALA A 68 15.43 -1.06 8.44
CA ALA A 68 14.22 -0.43 7.90
C ALA A 68 13.59 -1.25 6.74
N PRO A 69 14.32 -1.65 5.68
CA PRO A 69 13.75 -2.47 4.61
C PRO A 69 13.31 -3.87 5.07
N ILE A 70 14.02 -4.50 6.02
CA ILE A 70 13.59 -5.80 6.58
C ILE A 70 12.25 -5.65 7.32
N LEU A 71 12.15 -4.67 8.23
CA LEU A 71 10.93 -4.43 8.99
C LEU A 71 9.77 -4.03 8.07
N ALA A 72 10.04 -3.20 7.05
CA ALA A 72 9.07 -2.86 6.02
C ALA A 72 8.57 -4.13 5.32
N TYR A 73 9.46 -4.98 4.82
CA TYR A 73 9.08 -6.24 4.17
C TYR A 73 8.27 -7.16 5.08
N VAL A 74 8.76 -7.45 6.29
CA VAL A 74 8.09 -8.35 7.26
C VAL A 74 6.72 -7.82 7.66
N SER A 75 6.54 -6.51 7.78
CA SER A 75 5.24 -5.91 8.08
C SER A 75 4.28 -5.90 6.88
N THR A 76 4.80 -5.85 5.66
CA THR A 76 3.98 -5.76 4.43
C THR A 76 3.48 -7.14 3.97
N VAL A 77 4.27 -8.19 4.16
CA VAL A 77 3.92 -9.56 3.74
C VAL A 77 2.58 -10.04 4.32
N PRO A 78 2.31 -9.96 5.65
CA PRO A 78 1.03 -10.38 6.20
C PRO A 78 -0.16 -9.64 5.58
N HIS A 79 0.01 -8.34 5.31
CA HIS A 79 -1.04 -7.54 4.66
C HIS A 79 -1.27 -8.02 3.21
N HIS A 80 -0.22 -8.19 2.41
CA HIS A 80 -0.34 -8.71 1.05
C HIS A 80 -0.95 -10.11 1.01
N CYS A 81 -0.49 -11.03 1.87
CA CYS A 81 -1.04 -12.38 1.98
C CYS A 81 -2.52 -12.35 2.37
N ALA A 82 -2.91 -11.51 3.32
CA ALA A 82 -4.31 -11.39 3.74
C ALA A 82 -5.20 -10.91 2.58
N VAL A 83 -4.76 -9.94 1.78
CA VAL A 83 -5.57 -9.47 0.64
C VAL A 83 -5.61 -10.50 -0.49
N ILE A 84 -4.51 -11.19 -0.77
CA ILE A 84 -4.49 -12.29 -1.76
C ILE A 84 -5.43 -13.41 -1.32
N LEU A 85 -5.37 -13.79 -0.05
CA LEU A 85 -6.24 -14.82 0.53
C LEU A 85 -7.72 -14.42 0.43
N LEU A 86 -8.06 -13.16 0.68
CA LEU A 86 -9.42 -12.67 0.51
C LEU A 86 -9.91 -12.73 -0.93
N ASN A 87 -9.10 -12.29 -1.89
CA ASN A 87 -9.44 -12.41 -3.31
C ASN A 87 -9.57 -13.87 -3.75
N TRP A 88 -8.82 -14.79 -3.13
CA TRP A 88 -8.98 -16.22 -3.34
C TRP A 88 -10.32 -16.73 -2.73
N LEU A 89 -10.62 -16.37 -1.48
CA LEU A 89 -11.87 -16.76 -0.79
C LEU A 89 -13.14 -16.22 -1.49
N GLU A 90 -13.10 -14.98 -2.00
CA GLU A 90 -14.18 -14.34 -2.77
C GLU A 90 -14.51 -15.19 -4.02
N ARG A 91 -13.49 -15.68 -4.74
CA ARG A 91 -13.68 -16.58 -5.89
C ARG A 91 -14.24 -17.94 -5.51
N HIS A 92 -14.03 -18.39 -4.28
CA HIS A 92 -14.48 -19.68 -3.76
C HIS A 92 -15.73 -19.58 -2.87
N GLN A 93 -16.46 -18.46 -2.91
CA GLN A 93 -17.73 -18.23 -2.19
C GLN A 93 -17.67 -18.52 -0.67
N SER A 94 -16.50 -18.32 -0.06
CA SER A 94 -16.24 -18.61 1.36
C SER A 94 -16.02 -17.33 2.18
N GLU A 95 -16.74 -16.26 1.82
CA GLU A 95 -16.59 -14.92 2.39
C GLU A 95 -16.87 -14.84 3.91
N SER A 96 -17.48 -15.87 4.51
CA SER A 96 -17.83 -15.88 5.94
C SER A 96 -16.70 -16.31 6.88
N ILE A 97 -15.56 -16.81 6.39
CA ILE A 97 -14.56 -17.48 7.24
C ILE A 97 -13.54 -16.50 7.85
N PHE A 98 -13.28 -15.35 7.22
CA PHE A 98 -12.25 -14.41 7.69
C PHE A 98 -12.82 -13.03 8.05
N PRO A 99 -12.61 -12.54 9.30
CA PRO A 99 -13.09 -11.22 9.72
C PRO A 99 -12.23 -10.06 9.17
N PHE A 100 -11.27 -10.33 8.28
CA PHE A 100 -10.38 -9.31 7.74
C PHE A 100 -11.04 -8.65 6.53
N ALA A 101 -11.31 -7.34 6.64
CA ALA A 101 -11.77 -6.51 5.53
C ALA A 101 -10.69 -5.45 5.23
N PRO A 102 -10.00 -5.51 4.08
CA PRO A 102 -8.85 -4.66 3.79
C PRO A 102 -9.27 -3.22 3.54
N ALA A 103 -10.51 -3.02 3.08
CA ALA A 103 -11.16 -1.72 2.98
C ALA A 103 -11.91 -1.32 4.28
N SER A 104 -11.59 -1.90 5.44
CA SER A 104 -12.08 -1.41 6.73
C SER A 104 -11.18 -0.31 7.27
N LEU A 105 -11.72 0.53 8.16
CA LEU A 105 -10.91 1.55 8.87
C LEU A 105 -9.70 0.93 9.59
N ARG A 106 -9.88 -0.25 10.20
CA ARG A 106 -8.80 -0.97 10.88
C ARG A 106 -7.72 -1.41 9.88
N GLY A 107 -8.12 -1.98 8.74
CA GLY A 107 -7.19 -2.36 7.66
C GLY A 107 -6.39 -1.17 7.13
N ILE A 108 -7.06 -0.04 6.90
CA ILE A 108 -6.41 1.22 6.46
C ILE A 108 -5.45 1.76 7.53
N LEU A 109 -5.82 1.70 8.81
CA LEU A 109 -4.91 2.11 9.89
C LEU A 109 -3.70 1.18 9.98
N TYR A 110 -3.89 -0.14 9.79
CA TYR A 110 -2.78 -1.08 9.76
C TYR A 110 -1.86 -0.86 8.56
N SER A 111 -2.34 -0.37 7.42
CA SER A 111 -1.49 -0.08 6.26
C SER A 111 -0.60 1.16 6.44
N LEU A 112 -0.89 2.03 7.42
CA LEU A 112 0.00 3.16 7.75
C LEU A 112 1.34 2.70 8.33
N VAL A 113 1.37 1.58 9.06
CA VAL A 113 2.59 1.02 9.62
C VAL A 113 3.59 0.63 8.52
N PRO A 114 3.27 -0.25 7.55
CA PRO A 114 4.18 -0.58 6.46
C PRO A 114 4.50 0.66 5.60
N ILE A 115 3.56 1.60 5.37
CA ILE A 115 3.87 2.86 4.67
C ILE A 115 4.98 3.63 5.39
N SER A 116 4.87 3.80 6.71
CA SER A 116 5.88 4.52 7.50
C SER A 116 7.26 3.83 7.44
N LEU A 117 7.27 2.50 7.44
CA LEU A 117 8.50 1.71 7.33
C LEU A 117 9.11 1.79 5.92
N TRP A 118 8.29 1.75 4.86
CA TRP A 118 8.76 1.99 3.49
C TRP A 118 9.27 3.41 3.27
N ALA A 119 8.66 4.41 3.93
CA ALA A 119 9.15 5.77 3.92
C ALA A 119 10.54 5.86 4.58
N ALA A 120 10.70 5.28 5.78
CA ALA A 120 11.98 5.22 6.46
C ALA A 120 13.03 4.47 5.63
N SER A 121 12.68 3.32 5.04
CA SER A 121 13.54 2.55 4.13
C SER A 121 14.00 3.40 2.95
N THR A 122 13.06 4.10 2.30
CA THR A 122 13.36 4.97 1.16
C THR A 122 14.29 6.11 1.56
N THR A 123 14.07 6.75 2.70
CA THR A 123 14.93 7.82 3.22
C THR A 123 16.35 7.32 3.47
N VAL A 124 16.49 6.16 4.13
CA VAL A 124 17.80 5.58 4.43
C VAL A 124 18.54 5.17 3.15
N SER A 125 17.86 4.50 2.21
CA SER A 125 18.46 4.16 0.91
C SER A 125 18.84 5.41 0.11
N ALA A 126 18.03 6.47 0.13
CA ALA A 126 18.33 7.72 -0.54
C ALA A 126 19.53 8.45 0.07
N ILE A 127 19.69 8.42 1.40
CA ILE A 127 20.88 8.95 2.07
C ILE A 127 22.13 8.17 1.64
N ASN A 128 22.06 6.85 1.58
CA ASN A 128 23.17 6.02 1.12
C ASN A 128 23.52 6.28 -0.35
N LEU A 129 22.51 6.36 -1.23
CA LEU A 129 22.72 6.72 -2.63
C LEU A 129 23.35 8.11 -2.78
N HIS A 130 22.88 9.09 -1.99
CA HIS A 130 23.48 10.42 -2.00
C HIS A 130 24.95 10.36 -1.59
N ARG A 131 25.26 9.62 -0.51
CA ARG A 131 26.63 9.39 -0.05
C ARG A 131 27.48 8.77 -1.16
N ASP A 132 27.04 7.66 -1.75
CA ASP A 132 27.79 6.90 -2.76
C ASP A 132 27.91 7.62 -4.12
N SER A 133 27.01 8.56 -4.40
CA SER A 133 27.04 9.39 -5.62
C SER A 133 27.83 10.69 -5.45
N ALA A 134 28.07 11.14 -4.21
CA ALA A 134 28.79 12.36 -3.94
C ALA A 134 30.31 12.15 -4.07
N SER A 135 30.99 13.09 -4.71
CA SER A 135 32.46 13.15 -4.67
C SER A 135 32.90 13.47 -3.23
N TRP A 136 33.67 12.60 -2.60
CA TRP A 136 34.25 12.88 -1.29
C TRP A 136 35.65 13.44 -1.47
N SER A 137 35.93 14.59 -0.88
CA SER A 137 37.29 15.04 -0.65
C SER A 137 37.80 14.41 0.65
N SER A 138 38.94 13.75 0.59
CA SER A 138 39.62 13.26 1.78
C SER A 138 40.74 14.23 2.11
N CYS A 139 40.60 14.96 3.22
CA CYS A 139 41.67 15.83 3.70
C CYS A 139 42.60 15.03 4.61
N THR A 140 43.90 15.09 4.33
CA THR A 140 44.93 14.49 5.18
C THR A 140 45.74 15.59 5.86
N TYR A 141 45.97 15.41 7.16
CA TYR A 141 46.79 16.33 7.95
C TYR A 141 48.24 15.85 7.91
N LYS A 142 49.10 16.56 7.18
CA LYS A 142 50.52 16.24 7.07
C LYS A 142 51.32 17.18 7.97
N PRO A 143 52.15 16.68 8.92
CA PRO A 143 53.04 17.52 9.68
C PRO A 143 54.18 18.01 8.77
N ILE A 144 54.39 19.32 8.72
CA ILE A 144 55.51 19.97 8.03
C ILE A 144 56.47 20.50 9.10
N GLN A 145 57.73 20.10 9.00
CA GLN A 145 58.79 20.65 9.84
C GLN A 145 59.33 21.94 9.22
N ASN A 146 59.19 23.05 9.93
CA ASN A 146 59.68 24.36 9.51
C ASN A 146 61.19 24.48 9.74
N ALA A 147 61.85 25.39 9.03
CA ALA A 147 63.29 25.64 9.14
C ALA A 147 63.76 26.04 10.55
N ASN A 148 62.86 26.52 11.39
CA ASN A 148 63.09 26.86 12.80
C ASN A 148 62.84 25.69 13.77
N GLY A 149 62.65 24.46 13.26
CA GLY A 149 62.45 23.25 14.06
C GLY A 149 61.04 23.07 14.63
N THR A 150 60.11 23.98 14.32
CA THR A 150 58.70 23.87 14.74
C THR A 150 57.90 22.99 13.77
N TYR A 151 56.87 22.31 14.27
CA TYR A 151 55.94 21.55 13.43
C TYR A 151 54.71 22.41 13.14
N SER A 152 54.34 22.53 11.87
CA SER A 152 53.05 23.07 11.44
C SER A 152 52.24 21.95 10.79
N VAL A 153 50.91 22.05 10.85
CA VAL A 153 50.02 21.07 10.22
C VAL A 153 49.53 21.66 8.91
N PHE A 154 49.86 21.00 7.79
CA PHE A 154 49.30 21.33 6.50
C PHE A 154 48.13 20.40 6.22
N VAL A 155 46.99 21.00 5.85
CA VAL A 155 45.81 20.25 5.42
C VAL A 155 45.91 20.08 3.93
N ASP A 156 46.30 18.88 3.51
CA ASP A 156 46.31 18.50 2.11
C ASP A 156 44.95 17.89 1.78
N CYS A 157 44.07 18.73 1.26
CA CYS A 157 42.79 18.28 0.71
C CYS A 157 43.03 17.92 -0.74
N ASP A 158 43.41 16.67 -0.98
CA ASP A 158 43.26 16.10 -2.31
C ASP A 158 41.76 16.06 -2.58
N ASN A 159 41.33 16.89 -3.53
CA ASN A 159 40.13 16.60 -4.27
C ASN A 159 40.44 15.30 -5.00
N ILE A 160 40.14 14.17 -4.37
CA ILE A 160 40.07 12.90 -5.07
C ILE A 160 38.91 13.08 -6.03
N ILE A 161 39.18 13.69 -7.19
CA ILE A 161 38.35 13.61 -8.37
C ILE A 161 38.54 12.18 -8.90
N THR A 162 38.22 11.19 -8.08
CA THR A 162 37.86 9.89 -8.60
C THR A 162 36.51 10.12 -9.25
N TYR A 163 36.54 10.44 -10.55
CA TYR A 163 35.47 10.16 -11.51
C TYR A 163 35.21 8.65 -11.66
N HIS A 164 35.45 7.90 -10.59
CA HIS A 164 34.99 6.55 -10.47
C HIS A 164 34.14 6.52 -9.22
N PRO A 165 32.81 6.21 -9.31
CA PRO A 165 32.13 5.68 -8.14
C PRO A 165 33.06 4.63 -7.57
N THR A 166 33.36 4.72 -6.27
CA THR A 166 34.06 3.67 -5.53
C THR A 166 33.36 2.37 -5.89
N ILE A 167 33.91 1.64 -6.87
CA ILE A 167 33.33 0.47 -7.53
C ILE A 167 31.94 0.76 -8.15
N ALA A 168 31.79 0.71 -9.48
CA ALA A 168 30.49 0.90 -10.15
C ALA A 168 29.34 0.07 -9.54
N HIS A 169 29.67 -1.08 -8.94
CA HIS A 169 28.76 -1.95 -8.21
C HIS A 169 28.03 -1.27 -7.04
N ASP A 170 28.72 -0.41 -6.30
CA ASP A 170 28.25 0.21 -5.06
C ASP A 170 27.09 1.18 -5.34
N TYR A 171 27.30 2.05 -6.32
CA TYR A 171 26.28 2.95 -6.84
C TYR A 171 25.02 2.20 -7.31
N TRP A 172 25.19 1.13 -8.09
CA TRP A 172 24.05 0.37 -8.63
C TRP A 172 23.26 -0.35 -7.53
N CYS A 173 23.92 -0.85 -6.49
CA CYS A 173 23.24 -1.45 -5.33
C CYS A 173 22.42 -0.42 -4.55
N SER A 174 23.01 0.74 -4.23
CA SER A 174 22.29 1.82 -3.54
C SER A 174 21.17 2.42 -4.41
N PHE A 175 21.38 2.52 -5.71
CA PHE A 175 20.36 2.99 -6.66
C PHE A 175 19.17 2.02 -6.75
N THR A 176 19.43 0.73 -6.94
CA THR A 176 18.37 -0.30 -7.04
C THR A 176 17.61 -0.45 -5.73
N SER A 177 18.28 -0.39 -4.58
CA SER A 177 17.63 -0.37 -3.26
C SER A 177 16.72 0.86 -3.08
N THR A 178 17.19 2.04 -3.49
CA THR A 178 16.40 3.29 -3.42
C THR A 178 15.19 3.21 -4.33
N LEU A 179 15.39 2.79 -5.59
CA LEU A 179 14.33 2.69 -6.59
C LEU A 179 13.24 1.71 -6.16
N THR A 180 13.62 0.52 -5.71
CA THR A 180 12.66 -0.51 -5.28
C THR A 180 11.92 -0.09 -4.01
N SER A 181 12.59 0.53 -3.03
CA SER A 181 11.92 1.07 -1.83
C SER A 181 10.93 2.19 -2.16
N ALA A 182 11.31 3.11 -3.06
CA ALA A 182 10.44 4.20 -3.49
C ALA A 182 9.23 3.71 -4.30
N LEU A 183 9.43 2.73 -5.18
CA LEU A 183 8.34 2.09 -5.92
C LEU A 183 7.37 1.38 -4.98
N GLU A 184 7.87 0.68 -3.96
CA GLU A 184 7.01 0.01 -2.99
C GLU A 184 6.24 1.00 -2.12
N LEU A 185 6.87 2.10 -1.69
CA LEU A 185 6.19 3.19 -1.00
C LEU A 185 5.03 3.75 -1.85
N LEU A 186 5.28 3.99 -3.15
CA LEU A 186 4.26 4.46 -4.09
C LEU A 186 3.11 3.44 -4.21
N LEU A 187 3.43 2.15 -4.34
CA LEU A 187 2.43 1.08 -4.44
C LEU A 187 1.60 0.96 -3.16
N ALA A 188 2.24 1.01 -1.98
CA ALA A 188 1.56 0.98 -0.69
C ALA A 188 0.60 2.16 -0.54
N LEU A 189 0.99 3.37 -0.98
CA LEU A 189 0.12 4.54 -1.03
C LEU A 189 -1.06 4.36 -2.00
N ILE A 190 -0.81 3.83 -3.20
CA ILE A 190 -1.86 3.55 -4.20
C ILE A 190 -2.86 2.52 -3.66
N ILE A 191 -2.40 1.40 -3.12
CA ILE A 191 -3.25 0.35 -2.52
C ILE A 191 -4.09 0.96 -1.39
N THR A 192 -3.47 1.69 -0.47
CA THR A 192 -4.17 2.33 0.65
C THR A 192 -5.20 3.36 0.17
N SER A 193 -4.87 4.15 -0.85
CA SER A 193 -5.79 5.12 -1.46
C SER A 193 -7.00 4.43 -2.10
N ILE A 194 -6.78 3.34 -2.85
CA ILE A 194 -7.87 2.54 -3.42
C ILE A 194 -8.77 1.97 -2.32
N CYS A 195 -8.18 1.39 -1.26
CA CYS A 195 -8.90 0.86 -0.12
C CYS A 195 -9.71 1.95 0.61
N PHE A 196 -9.14 3.13 0.80
CA PHE A 196 -9.81 4.28 1.42
C PHE A 196 -10.97 4.81 0.58
N MET A 197 -10.76 4.96 -0.73
CA MET A 197 -11.83 5.36 -1.66
C MET A 197 -12.98 4.35 -1.67
N HIS A 198 -12.65 3.05 -1.59
CA HIS A 198 -13.64 1.99 -1.50
C HIS A 198 -14.42 2.02 -0.18
N TYR A 199 -13.72 2.19 0.95
CA TYR A 199 -14.32 2.39 2.27
C TYR A 199 -15.31 3.56 2.27
N ARG A 200 -14.88 4.72 1.75
CA ARG A 200 -15.71 5.93 1.67
C ARG A 200 -16.95 5.73 0.81
N ARG A 201 -16.84 5.01 -0.32
CA ARG A 201 -18.00 4.66 -1.17
C ARG A 201 -18.99 3.77 -0.44
N ARG A 202 -18.51 2.73 0.27
CA ARG A 202 -19.37 1.86 1.07
C ARG A 202 -20.08 2.62 2.19
N GLN A 203 -19.40 3.52 2.90
CA GLN A 203 -20.05 4.34 3.94
C GLN A 203 -21.16 5.24 3.37
N LYS A 204 -20.95 5.84 2.19
CA LYS A 204 -21.98 6.65 1.52
C LYS A 204 -23.19 5.84 1.06
N ALA A 205 -23.01 4.57 0.71
CA ALA A 205 -24.10 3.69 0.29
C ALA A 205 -24.93 3.17 1.49
N VAL A 206 -24.34 3.11 2.69
CA VAL A 206 -25.00 2.62 3.92
C VAL A 206 -25.80 3.71 4.63
N LEU A 207 -25.50 5.00 4.42
CA LEU A 207 -26.43 6.07 4.79
C LEU A 207 -27.44 6.25 3.65
N PRO A 208 -28.69 5.75 3.76
CA PRO A 208 -29.72 6.20 2.85
C PRO A 208 -29.88 7.71 3.02
N ASN A 209 -29.97 8.43 1.91
CA ASN A 209 -30.40 9.83 1.93
C ASN A 209 -31.65 9.92 2.80
N ASN A 210 -31.56 10.67 3.90
CA ASN A 210 -32.73 11.23 4.55
C ASN A 210 -33.30 12.30 3.59
N GLU A 211 -33.91 11.87 2.49
CA GLU A 211 -34.87 12.71 1.79
C GLU A 211 -36.08 12.85 2.70
N PRO A 212 -36.53 14.07 3.01
CA PRO A 212 -37.78 14.25 3.75
C PRO A 212 -38.90 13.65 2.90
N SER A 213 -39.57 12.63 3.43
CA SER A 213 -40.78 12.08 2.84
C SER A 213 -41.77 13.22 2.65
N SER A 214 -41.99 13.63 1.40
CA SER A 214 -43.16 14.43 1.05
C SER A 214 -44.39 13.56 1.34
N SER A 215 -45.08 13.93 2.41
CA SER A 215 -46.34 13.35 2.85
C SER A 215 -47.33 13.27 1.69
N PRO A 216 -47.99 12.13 1.44
CA PRO A 216 -49.13 12.12 0.54
C PRO A 216 -50.31 12.81 1.24
N SER A 217 -50.67 14.02 0.79
CA SER A 217 -51.95 14.62 1.17
C SER A 217 -53.08 13.87 0.47
N SER A 218 -53.62 12.87 1.13
CA SER A 218 -54.88 12.24 0.75
C SER A 218 -56.05 13.14 1.15
N THR A 219 -56.77 13.69 0.18
CA THR A 219 -58.15 14.17 0.36
C THR A 219 -59.07 13.35 -0.53
N PRO A 220 -59.98 12.52 0.02
CA PRO A 220 -61.09 11.96 -0.70
C PRO A 220 -62.38 12.75 -0.42
N SER A 221 -63.16 13.07 -1.44
CA SER A 221 -64.63 12.98 -1.44
C SER A 221 -65.17 13.55 -2.75
N GLU A 222 -65.38 12.67 -3.73
CA GLU A 222 -66.26 12.93 -4.85
C GLU A 222 -67.53 12.10 -4.60
N SER A 223 -68.58 12.75 -4.11
CA SER A 223 -69.93 12.19 -4.11
C SER A 223 -70.88 13.23 -4.70
N LYS A 224 -71.26 13.04 -5.97
CA LYS A 224 -72.48 13.66 -6.50
C LYS A 224 -73.34 12.62 -7.17
N VAL A 225 -74.47 12.39 -6.50
CA VAL A 225 -75.61 11.54 -6.82
C VAL A 225 -76.18 11.92 -8.18
N VAL A 226 -76.39 10.92 -9.05
CA VAL A 226 -77.32 10.99 -10.19
C VAL A 226 -78.59 10.26 -9.76
N SER A 227 -79.71 10.97 -9.68
CA SER A 227 -81.05 10.40 -9.52
C SER A 227 -81.64 10.00 -10.87
N ALA A 228 -82.56 9.04 -10.80
CA ALA A 228 -83.29 8.37 -11.88
C ALA A 228 -83.95 9.28 -12.92
#